data_AF-A0A7W0M277-F1
#
_entry.id   AF-A0A7W0M277-F1
#
_cell.length_a   1.000
_cell.length_b   1.000
_cell.length_c   1.000
_cell.angle_alpha   90.00
_cell.angle_beta   90.00
_cell.angle_gamma   90.00
#
_symmetry.space_group_name_H-M   'P 1'
#
loop_
_entity.id
_entity.type
_entity.pdbx_description
1 polymer ?
#
loop_
_entity_poly.entity_id
_entity_poly.type
_entity_poly.pdbx_seq_one_letter_code
_entity_poly.pdbx_strand_id
1 'polypeptide(L)'
;MRKLLASAAAAVAVLGFAQSPAEAATKTTQCDGTLTGTYQRVVVPEGATCTLDGATVRGNVVVKSGATLVSLFTDVRGNIRGTDAKTVRIIGDIDTRLARNIFLTGTTDRIVIGAEGCQLDPPVAHNVMLRDNSATIAVCEVTTKNNIVVAGNTGQIGLFRNDAGTNLRVVGNDVVDDRPIRLRNNTADVNLACRENSPAPQGNGNEAAHKTGQCAGL
;
A
#
# COMPACT_ATOMS: atom_id res chain seq x y z
N MET A 1 9.22 51.67 -74.59
CA MET A 1 7.74 51.73 -74.58
C MET A 1 7.23 50.47 -73.90
N ARG A 2 6.44 50.62 -72.82
CA ARG A 2 5.23 49.86 -72.41
C ARG A 2 5.28 48.31 -72.50
N LYS A 3 4.98 47.50 -71.47
CA LYS A 3 3.91 47.59 -70.45
C LYS A 3 4.22 46.73 -69.21
N LEU A 4 3.77 47.22 -68.05
CA LEU A 4 3.50 46.48 -66.82
C LEU A 4 2.43 45.41 -67.03
N LEU A 5 2.54 44.25 -66.36
CA LEU A 5 1.41 43.46 -65.87
C LEU A 5 1.81 42.71 -64.58
N ALA A 6 0.87 42.70 -63.64
CA ALA A 6 0.96 42.31 -62.25
C ALA A 6 0.52 40.85 -61.99
N SER A 7 0.64 40.44 -60.72
CA SER A 7 -0.11 39.36 -60.03
C SER A 7 0.49 37.95 -60.15
N ALA A 8 0.61 37.11 -59.11
CA ALA A 8 -0.02 37.10 -57.80
C ALA A 8 0.91 36.46 -56.74
N ALA A 9 0.91 37.01 -55.53
CA ALA A 9 1.56 36.42 -54.37
C ALA A 9 0.77 35.20 -53.89
N ALA A 10 1.35 34.00 -54.02
CA ALA A 10 0.83 32.80 -53.38
C ALA A 10 1.24 32.81 -51.90
N ALA A 11 0.31 33.19 -51.03
CA ALA A 11 0.49 33.04 -49.59
C ALA A 11 0.49 31.55 -49.23
N VAL A 12 1.67 30.98 -49.00
CA VAL A 12 1.81 29.63 -48.42
C VAL A 12 1.47 29.74 -46.94
N ALA A 13 0.27 29.32 -46.58
CA ALA A 13 -0.13 29.16 -45.19
C ALA A 13 0.69 28.03 -44.57
N VAL A 14 1.68 28.40 -43.74
CA VAL A 14 2.41 27.46 -42.88
C VAL A 14 1.40 26.96 -41.85
N LEU A 15 0.94 25.72 -42.03
CA LEU A 15 0.18 24.98 -41.02
C LEU A 15 1.06 24.85 -39.78
N GLY A 16 0.76 25.65 -38.76
CA GLY A 16 1.37 25.52 -37.45
C GLY A 16 1.04 24.13 -36.89
N PHE A 17 2.07 23.33 -36.66
CA PHE A 17 1.94 22.12 -35.84
C PHE A 17 1.51 22.56 -34.44
N ALA A 18 0.25 22.32 -34.10
CA ALA A 18 -0.22 22.39 -32.73
C ALA A 18 0.60 21.36 -31.92
N GLN A 19 1.57 21.84 -31.14
CA GLN A 19 2.21 21.03 -30.12
C GLN A 19 1.12 20.69 -29.11
N SER A 20 0.63 19.46 -29.14
CA SER A 20 -0.20 18.93 -28.07
C SER A 20 0.52 19.17 -26.75
N PRO A 21 -0.17 19.64 -25.68
CA PRO A 21 0.47 19.75 -24.38
C PRO A 21 0.92 18.35 -24.00
N ALA A 22 2.24 18.16 -23.90
CA ALA A 22 2.80 16.94 -23.36
C ALA A 22 2.15 16.76 -21.97
N GLU A 23 1.32 15.73 -21.82
CA GLU A 23 0.87 15.31 -20.50
C GLU A 23 2.12 15.21 -19.64
N ALA A 24 2.20 16.04 -18.61
CA ALA A 24 3.35 16.09 -17.73
C ALA A 24 3.53 14.68 -17.14
N ALA A 25 4.45 13.91 -17.71
CA ALA A 25 4.78 12.58 -17.24
C ALA A 25 5.10 12.72 -15.76
N THR A 26 4.27 12.15 -14.89
CA THR A 26 4.46 12.25 -13.44
C THR A 26 5.87 11.72 -13.13
N LYS A 27 6.76 12.62 -12.71
CA LYS A 27 8.18 12.31 -12.49
C LYS A 27 8.31 11.10 -11.58
N THR A 28 8.92 10.05 -12.11
CA THR A 28 9.15 8.82 -11.35
C THR A 28 10.58 8.82 -10.82
N THR A 29 10.72 8.62 -9.52
CA THR A 29 12.00 8.53 -8.83
C THR A 29 12.27 7.07 -8.52
N GLN A 30 13.44 6.57 -8.94
CA GLN A 30 13.94 5.28 -8.47
C GLN A 30 14.55 5.45 -7.09
N CYS A 31 14.33 4.48 -6.20
CA CYS A 31 14.85 4.49 -4.84
C CYS A 31 15.64 3.21 -4.57
N ASP A 32 16.95 3.35 -4.40
CA ASP A 32 17.92 2.30 -4.08
C ASP A 32 18.79 2.66 -2.86
N GLY A 33 18.31 3.63 -2.06
CA GLY A 33 18.93 4.09 -0.83
C GLY A 33 17.91 4.85 0.02
N THR A 34 18.33 5.91 0.70
CA THR A 34 17.43 6.75 1.50
C THR A 34 16.94 7.94 0.69
N LEU A 35 15.63 8.19 0.74
CA LEU A 35 15.00 9.39 0.21
C LEU A 35 14.35 10.20 1.33
N THR A 36 14.65 11.50 1.32
CA THR A 36 14.05 12.50 2.19
C THR A 36 13.45 13.62 1.33
N GLY A 37 12.39 14.27 1.79
CA GLY A 37 11.70 15.33 1.04
C GLY A 37 10.57 14.82 0.13
N THR A 38 10.21 15.59 -0.91
CA THR A 38 8.98 15.38 -1.68
C THR A 38 9.20 14.78 -3.06
N TYR A 39 8.46 13.71 -3.37
CA TYR A 39 8.52 12.97 -4.63
C TYR A 39 7.14 12.84 -5.27
N GLN A 40 7.09 12.76 -6.60
CA GLN A 40 5.82 12.60 -7.33
C GLN A 40 5.41 11.13 -7.42
N ARG A 41 6.35 10.23 -7.69
CA ARG A 41 6.16 8.78 -7.62
C ARG A 41 7.48 8.13 -7.24
N VAL A 42 7.44 7.11 -6.40
CA VAL A 42 8.62 6.32 -6.05
C VAL A 42 8.48 4.90 -6.59
N VAL A 43 9.55 4.38 -7.17
CA VAL A 43 9.68 2.96 -7.52
C VAL A 43 10.94 2.45 -6.81
N VAL A 44 10.80 1.36 -6.07
CA VAL A 44 11.94 0.61 -5.53
C VAL A 44 12.28 -0.47 -6.57
N PRO A 45 13.45 -0.41 -7.24
CA PRO A 45 13.84 -1.40 -8.24
C PRO A 45 13.94 -2.81 -7.68
N GLU A 46 14.01 -3.81 -8.57
CA GLU A 46 14.15 -5.21 -8.18
C GLU A 46 15.39 -5.44 -7.30
N GLY A 47 15.22 -6.20 -6.22
CA GLY A 47 16.28 -6.49 -5.24
C GLY A 47 16.81 -5.28 -4.46
N ALA A 48 16.43 -4.06 -4.82
CA ALA A 48 16.93 -2.84 -4.19
C ALA A 48 16.31 -2.64 -2.81
N THR A 49 17.01 -1.88 -1.96
CA THR A 49 16.48 -1.44 -0.67
C THR A 49 16.25 0.07 -0.72
N CYS A 50 15.05 0.48 -0.35
CA CYS A 50 14.66 1.87 -0.25
C CYS A 50 14.22 2.19 1.17
N THR A 51 14.75 3.29 1.70
CA THR A 51 14.23 3.91 2.93
C THR A 51 13.58 5.23 2.56
N LEU A 52 12.28 5.37 2.84
CA LEU A 52 11.61 6.67 2.84
C LEU A 52 11.63 7.19 4.27
N ASP A 53 12.35 8.27 4.52
CA ASP A 53 12.54 8.81 5.87
C ASP A 53 12.02 10.25 5.93
N GLY A 54 10.91 10.45 6.63
CA GLY A 54 10.21 11.74 6.68
C GLY A 54 9.82 12.25 5.29
N ALA A 55 9.64 11.35 4.32
CA ALA A 55 9.38 11.73 2.94
C ALA A 55 7.89 12.04 2.70
N THR A 56 7.61 12.76 1.62
CA THR A 56 6.26 12.93 1.09
C THR A 56 6.20 12.41 -0.33
N VAL A 57 5.41 11.38 -0.59
CA VAL A 57 5.15 10.85 -1.93
C VAL A 57 3.75 11.26 -2.37
N ARG A 58 3.65 12.19 -3.31
CA ARG A 58 2.36 12.71 -3.82
C ARG A 58 1.57 11.67 -4.62
N GLY A 59 2.25 10.71 -5.21
CA GLY A 59 1.67 9.61 -5.97
C GLY A 59 1.91 8.27 -5.30
N ASN A 60 2.10 7.25 -6.12
CA ASN A 60 2.25 5.87 -5.62
C ASN A 60 3.71 5.57 -5.24
N VAL A 61 3.85 4.61 -4.34
CA VAL A 61 5.09 3.86 -4.11
C VAL A 61 4.90 2.46 -4.67
N VAL A 62 5.81 2.03 -5.55
CA VAL A 62 5.80 0.68 -6.13
C VAL A 62 7.06 -0.05 -5.71
N VAL A 63 6.90 -1.20 -5.06
CA VAL A 63 7.99 -2.06 -4.59
C VAL A 63 8.06 -3.27 -5.52
N LYS A 64 9.17 -3.43 -6.23
CA LYS A 64 9.37 -4.50 -7.20
C LYS A 64 9.81 -5.81 -6.53
N SER A 65 9.92 -6.85 -7.35
CA SER A 65 10.28 -8.20 -6.90
C SER A 65 11.62 -8.21 -6.16
N GLY A 66 11.70 -8.96 -5.05
CA GLY A 66 12.87 -9.06 -4.18
C GLY A 66 13.27 -7.78 -3.46
N ALA A 67 12.55 -6.67 -3.69
CA ALA A 67 12.93 -5.37 -3.16
C ALA A 67 12.50 -5.20 -1.69
N THR A 68 13.14 -4.27 -1.01
CA THR A 68 12.83 -3.90 0.38
C THR A 68 12.41 -2.45 0.45
N LEU A 69 11.25 -2.19 1.06
CA LEU A 69 10.80 -0.84 1.43
C LEU A 69 10.78 -0.71 2.94
N VAL A 70 11.43 0.33 3.45
CA VAL A 70 11.28 0.81 4.83
C VAL A 70 10.76 2.23 4.77
N SER A 71 9.50 2.43 5.13
CA SER A 71 8.84 3.72 5.21
C SER A 71 8.79 4.15 6.67
N LEU A 72 9.51 5.21 7.01
CA LEU A 72 9.58 5.83 8.33
C LEU A 72 8.90 7.20 8.25
N PHE A 73 7.86 7.41 9.05
CA PHE A 73 7.25 8.73 9.25
C PHE A 73 6.88 9.44 7.92
N THR A 74 6.36 8.68 6.95
CA THR A 74 6.23 9.13 5.54
C THR A 74 4.77 9.34 5.16
N ASP A 75 4.47 10.46 4.50
CA ASP A 75 3.15 10.74 3.89
C ASP A 75 3.10 10.22 2.45
N VAL A 76 2.24 9.24 2.17
CA VAL A 76 1.98 8.76 0.81
C VAL A 76 0.53 9.08 0.44
N ARG A 77 0.36 10.00 -0.51
CA ARG A 77 -0.97 10.41 -0.98
C ARG A 77 -1.58 9.43 -2.00
N GLY A 78 -0.74 8.61 -2.62
CA GLY A 78 -1.18 7.51 -3.48
C GLY A 78 -1.27 6.19 -2.71
N ASN A 79 -1.09 5.09 -3.45
CA ASN A 79 -1.06 3.75 -2.91
C ASN A 79 0.38 3.29 -2.68
N ILE A 80 0.56 2.37 -1.73
CA ILE A 80 1.75 1.53 -1.65
C ILE A 80 1.38 0.18 -2.26
N ARG A 81 2.12 -0.24 -3.29
CA ARG A 81 1.92 -1.54 -3.96
C ARG A 81 3.22 -2.31 -4.02
N GLY A 82 3.23 -3.51 -3.46
CA GLY A 82 4.33 -4.47 -3.55
C GLY A 82 3.88 -5.74 -4.23
N THR A 83 4.70 -6.24 -5.15
CA THR A 83 4.51 -7.54 -5.81
C THR A 83 5.82 -8.31 -5.73
N ASP A 84 5.78 -9.48 -5.10
CA ASP A 84 6.92 -10.36 -4.84
C ASP A 84 8.06 -9.66 -4.10
N ALA A 85 7.75 -8.67 -3.26
CA ALA A 85 8.74 -7.93 -2.49
C ALA A 85 9.43 -8.85 -1.47
N LYS A 86 10.67 -8.53 -1.09
CA LYS A 86 11.30 -9.24 0.03
C LYS A 86 10.68 -8.78 1.35
N THR A 87 10.78 -7.49 1.65
CA THR A 87 10.31 -6.89 2.90
C THR A 87 9.58 -5.58 2.64
N VAL A 88 8.47 -5.35 3.34
CA VAL A 88 7.79 -4.05 3.39
C VAL A 88 7.51 -3.68 4.84
N ARG A 89 8.13 -2.59 5.30
CA ARG A 89 7.90 -2.02 6.63
C ARG A 89 7.32 -0.63 6.46
N ILE A 90 6.14 -0.41 7.01
CA ILE A 90 5.46 0.89 7.07
C ILE A 90 5.34 1.23 8.55
N ILE A 91 6.29 2.02 9.02
CA ILE A 91 6.41 2.43 10.41
C ILE A 91 6.01 3.88 10.46
N GLY A 92 4.87 4.11 11.10
CA GLY A 92 4.32 5.44 11.22
C GLY A 92 4.35 5.98 12.64
N ASP A 93 4.18 7.28 12.69
CA ASP A 93 3.80 8.08 13.85
C ASP A 93 2.50 8.85 13.52
N ILE A 94 2.16 9.85 14.35
CA ILE A 94 0.99 10.72 14.16
C ILE A 94 0.98 11.51 12.84
N ASP A 95 2.14 11.69 12.19
CA ASP A 95 2.28 12.45 10.95
C ASP A 95 2.23 11.56 9.69
N THR A 96 2.35 10.26 9.88
CA THR A 96 2.26 9.28 8.79
C THR A 96 0.83 9.20 8.28
N ARG A 97 0.64 9.44 6.97
CA ARG A 97 -0.67 9.33 6.33
C ARG A 97 -0.54 8.53 5.06
N LEU A 98 -1.40 7.53 4.91
CA LEU A 98 -1.54 6.78 3.67
C LEU A 98 -2.92 7.08 3.09
N ALA A 99 -2.99 8.04 2.17
CA ALA A 99 -4.27 8.58 1.73
C ALA A 99 -5.07 7.60 0.83
N ARG A 100 -4.47 6.49 0.39
CA ARG A 100 -5.15 5.44 -0.38
C ARG A 100 -4.99 4.09 0.28
N ASN A 101 -4.52 3.10 -0.46
CA ASN A 101 -4.51 1.71 -0.04
C ASN A 101 -3.07 1.17 0.06
N ILE A 102 -2.93 0.11 0.83
CA ILE A 102 -1.77 -0.77 0.81
C ILE A 102 -2.18 -2.08 0.12
N PHE A 103 -1.44 -2.47 -0.91
CA PHE A 103 -1.62 -3.75 -1.62
C PHE A 103 -0.30 -4.51 -1.64
N LEU A 104 -0.18 -5.58 -0.87
CA LEU A 104 1.02 -6.42 -0.83
C LEU A 104 0.68 -7.85 -1.23
N THR A 105 1.33 -8.33 -2.29
CA THR A 105 1.15 -9.68 -2.82
C THR A 105 2.48 -10.38 -3.03
N GLY A 106 2.60 -11.65 -2.62
CA GLY A 106 3.81 -12.46 -2.84
C GLY A 106 5.02 -12.06 -1.98
N THR A 107 4.85 -11.25 -0.95
CA THR A 107 5.95 -10.81 -0.08
C THR A 107 6.50 -11.99 0.72
N THR A 108 7.82 -12.16 0.77
CA THR A 108 8.42 -13.43 1.23
C THR A 108 9.00 -13.43 2.63
N ASP A 109 9.60 -12.32 3.08
CA ASP A 109 10.35 -12.25 4.34
C ASP A 109 9.50 -11.61 5.44
N ARG A 110 9.21 -10.31 5.32
CA ARG A 110 8.47 -9.60 6.37
C ARG A 110 7.55 -8.48 5.86
N ILE A 111 6.36 -8.42 6.46
CA ILE A 111 5.43 -7.29 6.35
C ILE A 111 5.20 -6.74 7.76
N VAL A 112 5.51 -5.47 7.98
CA VAL A 112 5.09 -4.75 9.19
C VAL A 112 4.36 -3.49 8.79
N ILE A 113 3.15 -3.29 9.32
CA ILE A 113 2.36 -2.08 9.14
C ILE A 113 1.90 -1.65 10.52
N GLY A 114 2.30 -0.46 10.96
CA GLY A 114 2.11 -0.02 12.33
C GLY A 114 3.41 0.47 12.97
N ALA A 115 3.30 1.08 14.14
CA ALA A 115 4.45 1.51 14.92
C ALA A 115 5.17 0.34 15.61
N GLU A 116 6.49 0.49 15.83
CA GLU A 116 7.20 -0.44 16.70
C GLU A 116 6.61 -0.38 18.12
N GLY A 117 6.42 -1.55 18.74
CA GLY A 117 5.81 -1.63 20.07
C GLY A 117 4.32 -1.34 20.11
N CYS A 118 3.70 -1.00 18.97
CA CYS A 118 2.28 -0.69 18.87
C CYS A 118 1.90 0.38 19.90
N GLN A 119 2.42 1.60 19.71
CA GLN A 119 2.05 2.77 20.53
C GLN A 119 1.49 3.95 19.73
N LEU A 120 1.42 3.87 18.40
CA LEU A 120 0.96 4.92 17.51
C LEU A 120 0.17 4.33 16.35
N ASP A 121 -0.98 4.97 16.06
CA ASP A 121 -1.90 4.52 15.04
C ASP A 121 -1.67 5.21 13.68
N PRO A 122 -1.00 4.60 12.68
CA PRO A 122 -0.90 5.21 11.35
C PRO A 122 -2.24 5.10 10.60
N PRO A 123 -2.86 6.21 10.18
CA PRO A 123 -4.08 6.17 9.39
C PRO A 123 -3.84 5.76 7.93
N VAL A 124 -4.58 4.74 7.49
CA VAL A 124 -4.74 4.32 6.10
C VAL A 124 -6.14 4.69 5.62
N ALA A 125 -6.25 5.69 4.76
CA ALA A 125 -7.56 6.26 4.44
C ALA A 125 -8.50 5.32 3.69
N HIS A 126 -8.05 4.18 3.17
CA HIS A 126 -8.91 3.21 2.49
C HIS A 126 -8.69 1.80 3.02
N ASN A 127 -7.99 0.94 2.28
CA ASN A 127 -7.86 -0.48 2.60
C ASN A 127 -6.41 -0.90 2.82
N VAL A 128 -6.25 -1.92 3.66
CA VAL A 128 -5.05 -2.75 3.71
C VAL A 128 -5.39 -4.11 3.12
N MET A 129 -4.65 -4.54 2.10
CA MET A 129 -4.85 -5.81 1.43
C MET A 129 -3.54 -6.59 1.34
N LEU A 130 -3.45 -7.67 2.12
CA LEU A 130 -2.31 -8.57 2.19
C LEU A 130 -2.71 -9.93 1.64
N ARG A 131 -2.19 -10.28 0.46
CA ARG A 131 -2.58 -11.49 -0.27
C ARG A 131 -1.42 -12.39 -0.61
N ASP A 132 -1.60 -13.70 -0.46
CA ASP A 132 -0.70 -14.68 -1.07
C ASP A 132 0.79 -14.46 -0.68
N ASN A 133 1.05 -13.99 0.55
CA ASN A 133 2.39 -13.72 1.07
C ASN A 133 2.87 -14.90 1.93
N SER A 134 4.15 -15.25 1.82
CA SER A 134 4.82 -16.18 2.75
C SER A 134 5.57 -15.47 3.88
N ALA A 135 5.54 -14.13 3.88
CA ALA A 135 6.17 -13.28 4.89
C ALA A 135 5.54 -13.45 6.28
N THR A 136 6.36 -13.18 7.30
CA THR A 136 5.82 -12.87 8.63
C THR A 136 5.10 -11.52 8.59
N ILE A 137 3.80 -11.53 8.84
CA ILE A 137 2.91 -10.37 8.81
C ILE A 137 2.60 -9.92 10.24
N ALA A 138 2.88 -8.66 10.53
CA ALA A 138 2.38 -7.96 11.70
C ALA A 138 1.68 -6.68 11.27
N VAL A 139 0.37 -6.58 11.54
CA VAL A 139 -0.39 -5.33 11.40
C VAL A 139 -0.81 -4.91 12.80
N CYS A 140 -0.32 -3.76 13.22
CA CYS A 140 -0.54 -3.28 14.57
C CYS A 140 -1.00 -1.83 14.59
N GLU A 141 -2.06 -1.54 15.35
CA GLU A 141 -2.53 -0.16 15.55
C GLU A 141 -2.88 0.58 14.25
N VAL A 142 -3.23 -0.14 13.20
CA VAL A 142 -3.58 0.51 11.94
C VAL A 142 -5.05 0.90 11.98
N THR A 143 -5.33 2.18 11.74
CA THR A 143 -6.69 2.67 11.51
C THR A 143 -6.95 2.78 10.02
N THR A 144 -7.95 2.06 9.52
CA THR A 144 -8.40 2.16 8.13
C THR A 144 -9.84 2.66 8.04
N LYS A 145 -10.20 3.36 6.96
CA LYS A 145 -11.61 3.79 6.79
C LYS A 145 -12.53 2.69 6.27
N ASN A 146 -11.99 1.65 5.64
CA ASN A 146 -12.78 0.67 4.92
C ASN A 146 -12.50 -0.75 5.38
N ASN A 147 -11.40 -1.37 4.94
CA ASN A 147 -11.20 -2.78 5.22
C ASN A 147 -9.75 -3.15 5.44
N ILE A 148 -9.55 -4.08 6.36
CA ILE A 148 -8.34 -4.89 6.44
C ILE A 148 -8.66 -6.28 5.91
N VAL A 149 -7.94 -6.70 4.86
CA VAL A 149 -8.10 -8.00 4.21
C VAL A 149 -6.77 -8.74 4.23
N VAL A 150 -6.76 -9.90 4.88
CA VAL A 150 -5.61 -10.81 4.95
C VAL A 150 -6.05 -12.16 4.39
N ALA A 151 -5.57 -12.52 3.20
CA ALA A 151 -6.04 -13.73 2.51
C ALA A 151 -4.94 -14.53 1.82
N GLY A 152 -5.02 -15.87 1.88
CA GLY A 152 -4.09 -16.74 1.14
C GLY A 152 -2.64 -16.72 1.63
N ASN A 153 -2.36 -16.17 2.81
CA ASN A 153 -0.99 -16.04 3.31
C ASN A 153 -0.56 -17.30 4.07
N THR A 154 0.73 -17.62 4.01
CA THR A 154 1.29 -18.83 4.63
C THR A 154 2.30 -18.56 5.74
N GLY A 155 2.91 -17.37 5.77
CA GLY A 155 3.77 -16.96 6.87
C GLY A 155 3.00 -16.69 8.16
N GLN A 156 3.71 -16.45 9.27
CA GLN A 156 3.05 -16.11 10.54
C GLN A 156 2.25 -14.82 10.43
N ILE A 157 1.07 -14.75 11.08
CA ILE A 157 0.19 -13.58 10.98
C ILE A 157 -0.25 -13.13 12.38
N GLY A 158 -0.08 -11.83 12.64
CA GLY A 158 -0.63 -11.15 13.79
C GLY A 158 -1.34 -9.85 13.40
N LEU A 159 -2.57 -9.70 13.89
CA LEU A 159 -3.39 -8.50 13.78
C LEU A 159 -3.73 -8.02 15.19
N PHE A 160 -3.19 -6.88 15.59
CA PHE A 160 -3.29 -6.38 16.97
C PHE A 160 -3.76 -4.93 16.99
N ARG A 161 -4.82 -4.64 17.76
CA ARG A 161 -5.24 -3.26 18.06
C ARG A 161 -5.54 -2.42 16.82
N ASN A 162 -6.00 -3.04 15.74
CA ASN A 162 -6.34 -2.32 14.52
C ASN A 162 -7.81 -1.89 14.53
N ASP A 163 -8.10 -0.72 13.97
CA ASP A 163 -9.43 -0.31 13.59
C ASP A 163 -9.58 -0.49 12.07
N ALA A 164 -10.36 -1.47 11.64
CA ALA A 164 -10.55 -1.73 10.22
C ALA A 164 -11.54 -0.78 9.54
N GLY A 165 -12.25 0.08 10.28
CA GLY A 165 -13.40 0.80 9.75
C GLY A 165 -14.53 -0.19 9.47
N THR A 166 -14.86 -0.46 8.20
CA THR A 166 -16.02 -1.31 7.86
C THR A 166 -15.83 -2.79 8.18
N ASN A 167 -14.81 -3.47 7.64
CA ASN A 167 -14.66 -4.91 7.80
C ASN A 167 -13.22 -5.36 8.03
N LEU A 168 -13.04 -6.35 8.91
CA LEU A 168 -11.81 -7.13 9.04
C LEU A 168 -12.08 -8.56 8.52
N ARG A 169 -11.38 -8.94 7.45
CA ARG A 169 -11.57 -10.23 6.77
C ARG A 169 -10.27 -11.03 6.70
N VAL A 170 -10.27 -12.19 7.35
CA VAL A 170 -9.12 -13.11 7.41
C VAL A 170 -9.52 -14.45 6.80
N VAL A 171 -9.08 -14.74 5.58
CA VAL A 171 -9.64 -15.86 4.80
C VAL A 171 -8.58 -16.69 4.12
N GLY A 172 -8.65 -18.02 4.26
CA GLY A 172 -7.85 -18.94 3.45
C GLY A 172 -6.35 -18.86 3.74
N ASN A 173 -5.95 -18.45 4.94
CA ASN A 173 -4.53 -18.40 5.32
C ASN A 173 -4.10 -19.73 5.94
N ASP A 174 -2.98 -20.29 5.49
CA ASP A 174 -2.46 -21.60 5.91
C ASP A 174 -1.09 -21.42 6.56
N VAL A 175 -1.10 -21.18 7.87
CA VAL A 175 0.04 -20.64 8.62
C VAL A 175 1.02 -21.74 9.01
N VAL A 176 2.31 -21.50 8.75
CA VAL A 176 3.40 -22.41 9.12
C VAL A 176 3.48 -22.73 10.62
N ASP A 177 4.01 -23.93 10.91
CA ASP A 177 4.30 -24.46 12.25
C ASP A 177 3.08 -24.62 13.18
N ASP A 178 1.87 -24.77 12.62
CA ASP A 178 0.61 -24.85 13.37
C ASP A 178 0.41 -23.67 14.35
N ARG A 179 1.03 -22.52 14.07
CA ARG A 179 0.91 -21.32 14.89
C ARG A 179 -0.31 -20.52 14.40
N PRO A 180 -1.44 -20.52 15.13
CA PRO A 180 -2.66 -19.88 14.67
C PRO A 180 -2.44 -18.38 14.47
N ILE A 181 -3.18 -17.80 13.52
CA ILE A 181 -3.28 -16.36 13.34
C ILE A 181 -3.71 -15.74 14.66
N ARG A 182 -2.97 -14.72 15.12
CA ARG A 182 -3.32 -14.00 16.34
C ARG A 182 -4.16 -12.77 16.00
N LEU A 183 -5.44 -12.77 16.36
CA LEU A 183 -6.35 -11.63 16.25
C LEU A 183 -6.68 -11.11 17.64
N ARG A 184 -6.09 -9.99 18.07
CA ARG A 184 -6.37 -9.42 19.38
C ARG A 184 -6.73 -7.95 19.31
N ASN A 185 -7.76 -7.58 20.07
CA ASN A 185 -8.16 -6.19 20.28
C ASN A 185 -8.44 -5.42 18.97
N ASN A 186 -8.90 -6.09 17.90
CA ASN A 186 -9.23 -5.39 16.66
C ASN A 186 -10.70 -4.97 16.64
N THR A 187 -11.00 -3.82 16.03
CA THR A 187 -12.35 -3.31 15.85
C THR A 187 -12.72 -3.30 14.37
N ALA A 188 -13.97 -3.61 14.06
CA ALA A 188 -14.58 -3.39 12.76
C ALA A 188 -16.06 -3.01 12.95
N ASP A 189 -16.50 -1.90 12.36
CA ASP A 189 -17.86 -1.37 12.49
C ASP A 189 -18.93 -2.40 12.10
N VAL A 190 -18.67 -3.19 11.05
CA VAL A 190 -19.66 -4.11 10.48
C VAL A 190 -19.28 -5.57 10.72
N ASN A 191 -18.25 -6.07 10.06
CA ASN A 191 -17.94 -7.51 10.10
C ASN A 191 -16.50 -7.82 10.51
N LEU A 192 -16.37 -8.76 11.43
CA LEU A 192 -15.17 -9.57 11.64
C LEU A 192 -15.44 -10.98 11.09
N ALA A 193 -14.87 -11.29 9.93
CA ALA A 193 -15.16 -12.53 9.21
C ALA A 193 -13.91 -13.38 9.00
N CYS A 194 -13.95 -14.62 9.49
CA CYS A 194 -12.85 -15.56 9.35
C CYS A 194 -13.32 -16.90 8.78
N ARG A 195 -12.70 -17.32 7.68
CA ARG A 195 -13.09 -18.55 6.97
C ARG A 195 -11.86 -19.25 6.42
N GLU A 196 -11.88 -20.58 6.43
CA GLU A 196 -10.88 -21.39 5.73
C GLU A 196 -9.43 -21.14 6.17
N ASN A 197 -9.20 -20.59 7.37
CA ASN A 197 -7.84 -20.46 7.91
C ASN A 197 -7.42 -21.75 8.60
N SER A 198 -6.15 -22.12 8.43
CA SER A 198 -5.55 -23.30 9.01
C SER A 198 -4.23 -22.92 9.70
N PRO A 199 -4.07 -23.16 11.01
CA PRO A 199 -5.14 -23.44 11.98
C PRO A 199 -6.16 -22.29 12.07
N ALA A 200 -7.32 -22.56 12.69
CA ALA A 200 -8.31 -21.52 12.97
C ALA A 200 -7.69 -20.37 13.80
N PRO A 201 -8.07 -19.10 13.57
CA PRO A 201 -7.48 -17.99 14.28
C PRO A 201 -7.78 -18.03 15.78
N GLN A 202 -6.89 -17.45 16.58
CA GLN A 202 -7.04 -17.34 18.03
C GLN A 202 -6.82 -15.90 18.49
N GLY A 203 -7.45 -15.56 19.60
CA GLY A 203 -7.24 -14.30 20.30
C GLY A 203 -8.47 -13.86 21.07
N ASN A 204 -8.53 -12.57 21.40
CA ASN A 204 -9.48 -12.03 22.33
C ASN A 204 -9.65 -10.52 22.15
N GLY A 205 -10.73 -9.96 22.70
CA GLY A 205 -10.97 -8.53 22.75
C GLY A 205 -11.31 -7.91 21.39
N ASN A 206 -11.61 -8.71 20.37
CA ASN A 206 -12.03 -8.17 19.09
C ASN A 206 -13.47 -7.66 19.20
N GLU A 207 -13.84 -6.62 18.46
CA GLU A 207 -15.16 -5.99 18.49
C GLU A 207 -15.68 -5.80 17.07
N ALA A 208 -16.91 -6.26 16.81
CA ALA A 208 -17.63 -6.00 15.57
C ALA A 208 -19.14 -6.22 15.76
N ALA A 209 -19.97 -5.57 14.93
CA ALA A 209 -21.41 -5.82 14.92
C ALA A 209 -21.73 -7.29 14.60
N HIS A 210 -20.95 -7.89 13.69
CA HIS A 210 -21.08 -9.30 13.33
C HIS A 210 -19.73 -10.00 13.31
N LYS A 211 -19.60 -11.05 14.13
CA LYS A 211 -18.46 -11.98 14.12
C LYS A 211 -18.89 -13.30 13.48
N THR A 212 -18.20 -13.73 12.42
CA THR A 212 -18.63 -14.89 11.62
C THR A 212 -17.53 -15.91 11.35
N GLY A 213 -17.96 -17.15 11.13
CA GLY A 213 -17.07 -18.28 10.87
C GLY A 213 -16.16 -18.57 12.07
N GLN A 214 -14.87 -18.73 11.80
CA GLN A 214 -13.86 -19.08 12.81
C GLN A 214 -13.63 -17.96 13.84
N CYS A 215 -14.12 -16.74 13.58
CA CYS A 215 -13.99 -15.60 14.50
C CYS A 215 -15.22 -15.35 15.36
N ALA A 216 -16.27 -16.19 15.28
CA ALA A 216 -17.51 -16.00 16.03
C ALA A 216 -17.33 -15.94 17.56
N GLY A 217 -16.26 -16.54 18.09
CA GLY A 217 -15.95 -16.57 19.53
C GLY A 217 -14.73 -15.75 19.96
N LEU A 218 -14.15 -14.90 19.10
CA LEU A 218 -12.92 -14.13 19.36
C LEU A 218 -13.17 -12.68 19.77
#